data_AF-A0A497NSE2-F1
#
_entry.id   AF-A0A497NSE2-F1
#
_cell.length_a   1.000
_cell.length_b   1.000
_cell.length_c   1.000
_cell.angle_alpha   90.00
_cell.angle_beta   90.00
_cell.angle_gamma   90.00
#
_symmetry.space_group_name_H-M   'P 1'
#
loop_
_entity.id
_entity.type
_entity.pdbx_description
1 polymer ?
#
loop_
_entity_poly.entity_id
_entity_poly.type
_entity_poly.pdbx_seq_one_letter_code
_entity_poly.pdbx_strand_id
1 'polypeptide(L)'
;MRGRSLLCVSILIIAILGAFIWISPFKAPVTPEEEVEKEAQQASEKEAQEPTKTEKQEVPVTLDDYNWSIGIPSWKVLNYTAEGLKRIKIDFLKGAVSAGLYTPNQPVNETLIKENLLMKEKLNATVYAVRFILQYKNGEFYAPGAEEPKIDDYLRSVMADCLMAKKAGLAVLLEASFIPEGLESLKDLREALDKWQTVIGKLAEISERYKFEFFAPLSGFDRL
;
A
#
# COMPACT_ATOMS: atom_id res chain seq x y z
N MET A 1 -51.50 -30.31 -2.68
CA MET A 1 -50.66 -31.04 -3.66
C MET A 1 -49.43 -30.18 -3.92
N ARG A 2 -48.22 -30.58 -3.49
CA ARG A 2 -47.24 -31.44 -4.20
C ARG A 2 -46.58 -30.76 -5.42
N GLY A 3 -45.26 -30.51 -5.34
CA GLY A 3 -44.40 -29.99 -6.42
C GLY A 3 -43.30 -29.07 -5.85
N ARG A 4 -42.27 -29.61 -5.18
CA ARG A 4 -40.91 -29.83 -5.74
C ARG A 4 -40.23 -28.53 -6.21
N SER A 5 -39.34 -27.92 -5.42
CA SER A 5 -37.94 -28.32 -5.15
C SER A 5 -37.00 -28.11 -6.34
N LEU A 6 -36.06 -27.17 -6.20
CA LEU A 6 -34.74 -27.21 -6.84
C LEU A 6 -33.76 -26.32 -6.04
N LEU A 7 -32.99 -26.97 -5.16
CA LEU A 7 -31.74 -26.41 -4.65
C LEU A 7 -30.67 -26.59 -5.74
N CYS A 8 -30.07 -25.51 -6.23
CA CYS A 8 -28.82 -25.59 -6.98
C CYS A 8 -27.65 -25.30 -6.04
N VAL A 9 -27.08 -26.37 -5.51
CA VAL A 9 -25.75 -26.36 -4.87
C VAL A 9 -24.72 -26.57 -5.97
N SER A 10 -23.76 -25.66 -6.08
CA SER A 10 -22.56 -25.84 -6.90
C SER A 10 -21.36 -25.19 -6.23
N ILE A 11 -20.83 -25.90 -5.23
CA ILE A 11 -19.46 -25.73 -4.74
C ILE A 11 -18.53 -26.21 -5.85
N LEU A 12 -17.56 -25.39 -6.26
CA LEU A 12 -16.52 -25.82 -7.19
C LEU A 12 -15.15 -25.61 -6.55
N ILE A 13 -14.65 -26.69 -5.95
CA ILE A 13 -13.30 -26.81 -5.41
C ILE A 13 -12.37 -27.22 -6.55
N ILE A 14 -11.34 -26.42 -6.83
CA ILE A 14 -10.16 -26.90 -7.57
C ILE A 14 -8.96 -26.71 -6.65
N ALA A 15 -8.45 -27.84 -6.16
CA ALA A 15 -7.14 -27.90 -5.51
C ALA A 15 -6.08 -28.11 -6.60
N ILE A 16 -5.03 -27.28 -6.62
CA ILE A 16 -3.80 -27.57 -7.37
C ILE A 16 -2.73 -27.94 -6.34
N LEU A 17 -2.44 -29.24 -6.27
CA LEU A 17 -1.37 -29.81 -5.47
C LEU A 17 -0.03 -29.65 -6.19
N GLY A 18 0.95 -29.09 -5.49
CA GLY A 18 2.32 -29.63 -5.45
C GLY A 18 3.18 -29.57 -6.72
N ALA A 19 4.03 -28.55 -6.79
CA ALA A 19 5.36 -28.69 -7.38
C ALA A 19 6.40 -28.03 -6.45
N PHE A 20 6.85 -28.77 -5.44
CA PHE A 20 8.07 -28.42 -4.71
C PHE A 20 9.27 -28.58 -5.65
N ILE A 21 9.92 -27.49 -6.03
CA ILE A 21 11.29 -27.52 -6.55
C ILE A 21 12.15 -26.66 -5.65
N TRP A 22 12.95 -27.33 -4.84
CA TRP A 22 13.86 -26.75 -3.86
C TRP A 22 15.23 -26.63 -4.51
N ILE A 23 15.65 -25.41 -4.86
CA ILE A 23 17.01 -25.14 -5.37
C ILE A 23 17.68 -24.13 -4.45
N SER A 24 18.53 -24.65 -3.57
CA SER A 24 19.50 -23.90 -2.77
C SER A 24 20.67 -23.42 -3.65
N PRO A 25 21.44 -22.41 -3.22
CA PRO A 25 22.09 -21.48 -4.15
C PRO A 25 23.36 -22.04 -4.80
N PHE A 26 23.54 -21.75 -6.10
CA PHE A 26 24.75 -22.10 -6.83
C PHE A 26 25.87 -21.10 -6.52
N LYS A 27 26.93 -21.59 -5.90
CA LYS A 27 28.15 -20.84 -5.59
C LYS A 27 29.08 -20.91 -6.81
N ALA A 28 29.42 -19.77 -7.41
CA ALA A 28 30.35 -19.75 -8.55
C ALA A 28 31.76 -20.19 -8.12
N PRO A 29 32.48 -20.99 -8.93
CA PRO A 29 33.85 -21.40 -8.64
C PRO A 29 34.84 -20.29 -9.03
N VAL A 30 35.86 -20.12 -8.19
CA VAL A 30 37.11 -19.44 -8.55
C VAL A 30 38.09 -20.51 -9.02
N THR A 31 38.84 -20.24 -10.09
CA THR A 31 40.01 -21.04 -10.50
C THR A 31 41.14 -20.07 -10.91
N PRO A 32 42.42 -20.33 -10.54
CA PRO A 32 43.45 -19.28 -10.54
C PRO A 32 44.60 -19.50 -11.55
N GLU A 33 45.55 -18.55 -11.55
CA GLU A 33 46.97 -18.66 -12.00
C GLU A 33 47.21 -18.96 -13.51
N GLU A 34 48.36 -18.67 -14.14
CA GLU A 34 49.74 -18.33 -13.72
C GLU A 34 50.22 -17.03 -14.44
N GLU A 35 50.95 -16.11 -13.80
CA GLU A 35 52.43 -15.89 -13.83
C GLU A 35 53.03 -15.65 -15.24
N VAL A 36 53.97 -14.72 -15.47
CA VAL A 36 55.35 -14.57 -14.95
C VAL A 36 55.77 -13.08 -15.10
N GLU A 37 56.18 -12.38 -14.03
CA GLU A 37 57.58 -11.98 -13.71
C GLU A 37 58.31 -11.21 -14.86
N LYS A 38 58.92 -10.01 -14.75
CA LYS A 38 59.81 -9.36 -13.75
C LYS A 38 60.00 -7.86 -14.17
N GLU A 39 60.62 -6.89 -13.46
CA GLU A 39 61.32 -6.82 -12.16
C GLU A 39 61.35 -5.38 -11.56
N ALA A 40 61.55 -5.30 -10.22
CA ALA A 40 62.33 -4.34 -9.42
C ALA A 40 62.38 -2.79 -9.63
N GLN A 41 61.92 -2.07 -8.58
CA GLN A 41 62.47 -0.83 -7.98
C GLN A 41 62.32 0.48 -8.81
N GLN A 42 62.06 1.68 -8.24
CA GLN A 42 62.32 2.19 -6.89
C GLN A 42 61.41 3.40 -6.52
N ALA A 43 61.13 3.59 -5.22
CA ALA A 43 60.71 4.83 -4.52
C ALA A 43 59.61 5.77 -5.10
N SER A 44 58.52 5.96 -4.35
CA SER A 44 58.36 7.14 -3.46
C SER A 44 57.10 7.05 -2.59
N GLU A 45 57.10 7.75 -1.46
CA GLU A 45 56.04 7.76 -0.44
C GLU A 45 54.75 8.44 -0.93
N LYS A 46 53.60 7.83 -0.60
CA LYS A 46 52.41 8.55 -0.10
C LYS A 46 51.42 7.57 0.49
N GLU A 47 51.30 7.56 1.81
CA GLU A 47 50.11 7.03 2.49
C GLU A 47 48.91 7.90 2.12
N ALA A 48 48.21 7.51 1.06
CA ALA A 48 46.83 7.94 0.87
C ALA A 48 45.97 7.16 1.87
N GLN A 49 45.79 7.71 3.06
CA GLN A 49 44.69 7.30 3.94
C GLN A 49 43.39 7.57 3.17
N GLU A 50 42.79 6.53 2.61
CA GLU A 50 41.42 6.62 2.14
C GLU A 50 40.57 7.04 3.34
N PRO A 51 39.79 8.14 3.25
CA PRO A 51 38.85 8.45 4.30
C PRO A 51 37.79 7.35 4.29
N THR A 52 37.86 6.43 5.26
CA THR A 52 36.83 5.42 5.49
C THR A 52 35.50 6.14 5.51
N LYS A 53 34.73 5.97 4.44
CA LYS A 53 33.42 6.55 4.31
C LYS A 53 32.55 5.79 5.30
N THR A 54 32.47 6.29 6.53
CA THR A 54 31.48 5.83 7.49
C THR A 54 30.13 6.14 6.87
N GLU A 55 29.54 5.16 6.19
CA GLU A 55 28.14 5.22 5.80
C GLU A 55 27.37 5.44 7.09
N LYS A 56 26.92 6.69 7.29
CA LYS A 56 25.97 6.99 8.35
C LYS A 56 24.75 6.16 8.04
N GLN A 57 24.56 5.10 8.80
CA GLN A 57 23.40 4.24 8.72
C GLN A 57 22.18 5.13 9.00
N GLU A 58 21.50 5.51 7.92
CA GLU A 58 20.43 6.51 7.96
C GLU A 58 19.27 5.91 8.77
N VAL A 59 18.99 6.49 9.94
CA VAL A 59 17.92 5.98 10.82
C VAL A 59 16.60 6.04 10.05
N PRO A 60 15.87 4.91 9.90
CA PRO A 60 14.66 4.88 9.08
C PRO A 60 13.57 5.74 9.71
N VAL A 61 13.21 6.84 9.04
CA VAL A 61 12.11 7.71 9.46
C VAL A 61 10.77 7.00 9.28
N THR A 62 9.99 6.89 10.36
CA THR A 62 8.63 6.36 10.36
C THR A 62 7.59 7.48 10.53
N LEU A 63 6.29 7.16 10.46
CA LEU A 63 5.22 8.14 10.75
C LEU A 63 5.19 8.64 12.20
N ASP A 64 5.89 8.00 13.15
CA ASP A 64 5.99 8.53 14.53
C ASP A 64 6.87 9.78 14.58
N ASP A 65 7.94 9.77 13.79
CA ASP A 65 8.96 10.82 13.72
C ASP A 65 8.78 11.74 12.50
N TYR A 66 7.71 11.54 11.72
CA TYR A 66 7.50 12.24 10.45
C TYR A 66 7.04 13.68 10.69
N ASN A 67 7.79 14.63 10.13
CA ASN A 67 7.40 16.04 10.15
C ASN A 67 6.30 16.33 9.12
N TRP A 68 5.02 16.21 9.53
CA TRP A 68 3.84 16.44 8.69
C TRP A 68 3.77 17.83 8.02
N SER A 69 4.52 18.83 8.52
CA SER A 69 4.59 20.15 7.87
C SER A 69 5.28 20.14 6.50
N ILE A 70 6.08 19.10 6.18
CA ILE A 70 6.72 18.96 4.87
C ILE A 70 5.79 18.34 3.80
N GLY A 71 4.55 17.97 4.19
CA GLY A 71 3.52 17.47 3.28
C GLY A 71 3.22 15.98 3.45
N ILE A 72 3.02 15.29 2.33
CA ILE A 72 2.56 13.89 2.30
C ILE A 72 3.77 12.95 2.38
N PRO A 73 3.79 11.97 3.31
CA PRO A 73 4.91 11.06 3.51
C PRO A 73 5.25 10.25 2.26
N SER A 74 6.55 9.97 2.06
CA SER A 74 7.04 9.20 0.92
C SER A 74 6.79 7.70 1.10
N TRP A 75 6.80 6.93 0.00
CA TRP A 75 6.71 5.47 0.05
C TRP A 75 7.79 4.83 0.93
N LYS A 76 8.98 5.44 1.07
CA LYS A 76 10.05 4.96 1.98
C LYS A 76 9.57 5.02 3.44
N VAL A 77 9.04 6.16 3.88
CA VAL A 77 8.49 6.36 5.23
C VAL A 77 7.29 5.42 5.50
N LEU A 78 6.37 5.30 4.54
CA LEU A 78 5.21 4.42 4.66
C LEU A 78 5.62 2.94 4.77
N ASN A 79 6.57 2.49 3.95
CA ASN A 79 7.07 1.12 4.01
C ASN A 79 7.76 0.83 5.34
N TYR A 80 8.68 1.69 5.82
CA TYR A 80 9.32 1.52 7.13
C TYR A 80 8.32 1.52 8.29
N THR A 81 7.29 2.37 8.22
CA THR A 81 6.21 2.40 9.22
C THR A 81 5.41 1.10 9.26
N ALA A 82 5.33 0.39 8.12
CA ALA A 82 4.63 -0.88 8.02
C ALA A 82 5.48 -2.09 8.41
N GLU A 83 6.79 -1.94 8.63
CA GLU A 83 7.66 -3.04 9.02
C GLU A 83 7.23 -3.62 10.38
N GLY A 84 7.17 -4.95 10.46
CA GLY A 84 6.75 -5.65 11.67
C GLY A 84 5.26 -5.58 12.01
N LEU A 85 4.43 -4.80 11.27
CA LEU A 85 2.97 -4.82 11.45
C LEU A 85 2.39 -6.22 11.19
N LYS A 86 1.33 -6.53 11.94
CA LYS A 86 0.63 -7.82 11.89
C LYS A 86 -0.87 -7.60 11.73
N ARG A 87 -1.55 -8.62 11.21
CA ARG A 87 -3.01 -8.66 11.22
C ARG A 87 -3.54 -8.81 12.64
N ILE A 88 -4.58 -8.06 12.95
CA ILE A 88 -5.27 -8.04 14.24
C ILE A 88 -6.45 -9.02 14.13
N LYS A 89 -6.59 -9.93 15.11
CA LYS A 89 -7.78 -10.78 15.20
C LYS A 89 -8.93 -9.93 15.77
N ILE A 90 -10.09 -9.98 15.13
CA ILE A 90 -11.29 -9.26 15.56
C ILE A 90 -12.39 -10.27 15.82
N ASP A 91 -12.97 -10.23 17.02
CA ASP A 91 -14.10 -11.09 17.39
C ASP A 91 -15.46 -10.42 17.09
N PHE A 92 -15.53 -9.08 17.02
CA PHE A 92 -16.72 -8.32 16.65
C PHE A 92 -16.38 -7.08 15.82
N LEU A 93 -17.04 -6.90 14.67
CA LEU A 93 -16.83 -5.77 13.77
C LEU A 93 -17.68 -4.56 14.18
N LYS A 94 -17.03 -3.53 14.75
CA LYS A 94 -17.62 -2.22 14.99
C LYS A 94 -16.83 -1.17 14.22
N GLY A 95 -17.32 -0.81 13.04
CA GLY A 95 -16.65 0.11 12.13
C GLY A 95 -16.92 1.57 12.45
N ALA A 96 -15.93 2.43 12.18
CA ALA A 96 -16.13 3.87 12.05
C ALA A 96 -15.25 4.45 10.93
N VAL A 97 -15.86 5.24 10.04
CA VAL A 97 -15.22 5.78 8.82
C VAL A 97 -14.31 6.97 9.14
N SER A 98 -13.12 7.02 8.54
CA SER A 98 -12.20 8.17 8.61
C SER A 98 -12.75 9.39 7.86
N ALA A 99 -12.46 10.60 8.34
CA ALA A 99 -12.64 11.83 7.55
C ALA A 99 -11.62 11.95 6.40
N GLY A 100 -10.55 11.13 6.42
CA GLY A 100 -9.42 11.20 5.50
C GLY A 100 -8.40 12.28 5.90
N LEU A 101 -7.22 12.20 5.30
CA LEU A 101 -6.10 13.14 5.51
C LEU A 101 -5.74 13.97 4.27
N TYR A 102 -6.36 13.69 3.13
CA TYR A 102 -6.05 14.34 1.87
C TYR A 102 -6.92 15.58 1.68
N THR A 103 -6.29 16.75 1.56
CA THR A 103 -6.94 17.98 1.15
C THR A 103 -6.14 18.54 -0.04
N PRO A 104 -6.75 18.68 -1.24
CA PRO A 104 -6.02 19.13 -2.44
C PRO A 104 -5.28 20.44 -2.22
N ASN A 105 -4.01 20.47 -2.61
CA ASN A 105 -3.13 21.64 -2.55
C ASN A 105 -2.93 22.23 -1.13
N GLN A 106 -3.20 21.46 -0.06
CA GLN A 106 -2.95 21.84 1.33
C GLN A 106 -2.03 20.82 2.03
N PRO A 107 -1.25 21.23 3.05
CA PRO A 107 -0.48 20.30 3.88
C PRO A 107 -1.41 19.39 4.69
N VAL A 108 -0.90 18.23 5.11
CA VAL A 108 -1.66 17.30 5.96
C VAL A 108 -1.84 17.92 7.35
N ASN A 109 -3.10 18.07 7.78
CA ASN A 109 -3.41 18.53 9.13
C ASN A 109 -3.29 17.38 10.14
N GLU A 110 -2.20 17.33 10.90
CA GLU A 110 -1.95 16.33 11.94
C GLU A 110 -3.08 16.27 13.00
N THR A 111 -3.79 17.38 13.24
CA THR A 111 -4.94 17.44 14.15
C THR A 111 -6.05 16.47 13.70
N LEU A 112 -6.29 16.34 12.40
CA LEU A 112 -7.28 15.40 11.86
C LEU A 112 -6.93 13.94 12.17
N ILE A 113 -5.64 13.58 12.25
CA ILE A 113 -5.21 12.23 12.64
C ILE A 113 -5.67 11.95 14.07
N LYS A 114 -5.41 12.89 14.99
CA LYS A 114 -5.77 12.78 16.41
C LYS A 114 -7.29 12.78 16.61
N GLU A 115 -8.02 13.64 15.91
CA GLU A 115 -9.49 13.70 15.94
C GLU A 115 -10.13 12.43 15.37
N ASN A 116 -9.63 11.94 14.23
CA ASN A 116 -10.09 10.69 13.63
C ASN A 116 -9.95 9.53 14.62
N LEU A 117 -8.79 9.35 15.25
CA LEU A 117 -8.54 8.29 16.24
C LEU A 117 -9.39 8.45 17.51
N LEU A 118 -9.46 9.65 18.08
CA LEU A 118 -10.25 9.95 19.29
C LEU A 118 -11.74 9.64 19.11
N MET A 119 -12.29 9.86 17.90
CA MET A 119 -13.66 9.49 17.59
C MET A 119 -13.88 7.96 17.65
N LYS A 120 -12.88 7.15 17.30
CA LYS A 120 -12.97 5.67 17.33
C LYS A 120 -12.98 5.15 18.75
N GLU A 121 -12.12 5.70 19.61
CA GLU A 121 -12.08 5.40 21.04
C GLU A 121 -13.44 5.69 21.69
N LYS A 122 -14.00 6.89 21.46
CA LYS A 122 -15.35 7.26 21.93
C LYS A 122 -16.46 6.33 21.43
N LEU A 123 -16.32 5.80 20.22
CA LEU A 123 -17.26 4.83 19.64
C LEU A 123 -16.94 3.38 20.05
N ASN A 124 -15.85 3.10 20.76
CA ASN A 124 -15.30 1.76 21.00
C ASN A 124 -15.23 0.92 19.71
N ALA A 125 -14.76 1.54 18.62
CA ALA A 125 -14.68 0.91 17.30
C ALA A 125 -13.48 -0.06 17.22
N THR A 126 -13.70 -1.22 16.59
CA THR A 126 -12.65 -2.23 16.34
C THR A 126 -12.08 -2.14 14.92
N VAL A 127 -12.83 -1.52 13.99
CA VAL A 127 -12.45 -1.37 12.58
C VAL A 127 -12.43 0.11 12.19
N TYR A 128 -11.32 0.53 11.59
CA TYR A 128 -11.11 1.81 10.97
C TYR A 128 -11.32 1.68 9.45
N ALA A 129 -12.40 2.27 8.94
CA ALA A 129 -12.69 2.25 7.51
C ALA A 129 -12.10 3.49 6.84
N VAL A 130 -11.22 3.29 5.85
CA VAL A 130 -10.57 4.36 5.07
C VAL A 130 -11.00 4.25 3.62
N ARG A 131 -11.37 5.38 3.02
CA ARG A 131 -11.92 5.43 1.67
C ARG A 131 -10.91 5.97 0.68
N PHE A 132 -10.63 5.17 -0.34
CA PHE A 132 -9.93 5.55 -1.55
C PHE A 132 -10.96 5.71 -2.68
N ILE A 133 -11.33 6.96 -2.99
CA ILE A 133 -12.32 7.30 -3.99
C ILE A 133 -11.66 8.11 -5.09
N LEU A 134 -11.70 7.63 -6.34
CA LEU A 134 -11.25 8.42 -7.50
C LEU A 134 -12.44 9.01 -8.26
N GLN A 135 -12.22 10.13 -8.95
CA GLN A 135 -13.12 10.60 -10.00
C GLN A 135 -12.67 10.00 -11.32
N TYR A 136 -13.58 9.44 -12.11
CA TYR A 136 -13.29 9.01 -13.49
C TYR A 136 -13.95 9.98 -14.45
N LYS A 137 -13.15 10.73 -15.21
CA LYS A 137 -13.60 11.76 -16.16
C LYS A 137 -12.64 11.85 -17.34
N ASN A 138 -13.14 12.18 -18.52
CA ASN A 138 -12.32 12.30 -19.75
C ASN A 138 -11.44 11.06 -20.03
N GLY A 139 -11.92 9.87 -19.66
CA GLY A 139 -11.22 8.60 -19.83
C GLY A 139 -10.17 8.27 -18.75
N GLU A 140 -9.86 9.17 -17.81
CA GLU A 140 -8.81 9.00 -16.81
C GLU A 140 -9.29 9.13 -15.36
N PHE A 141 -8.49 8.61 -14.43
CA PHE A 141 -8.72 8.74 -12.99
C PHE A 141 -8.04 9.96 -12.39
N TYR A 142 -8.72 10.61 -11.45
CA TYR A 142 -8.27 11.79 -10.72
C TYR A 142 -8.47 11.61 -9.21
N ALA A 143 -7.57 12.18 -8.42
CA ALA A 143 -7.79 12.34 -6.98
C ALA A 143 -8.98 13.29 -6.72
N PRO A 144 -9.70 13.14 -5.59
CA PRO A 144 -10.83 14.01 -5.25
C PRO A 144 -10.45 15.49 -5.31
N GLY A 145 -11.18 16.29 -6.07
CA GLY A 145 -10.93 17.73 -6.19
C GLY A 145 -9.62 18.12 -6.90
N ALA A 146 -8.99 17.21 -7.62
CA ALA A 146 -7.79 17.51 -8.41
C ALA A 146 -8.12 17.85 -9.88
N GLU A 147 -7.40 18.84 -10.41
CA GLU A 147 -7.41 19.22 -11.83
C GLU A 147 -6.51 18.30 -12.67
N GLU A 148 -5.48 17.72 -12.05
CA GLU A 148 -4.52 16.78 -12.64
C GLU A 148 -4.64 15.38 -11.98
N PRO A 149 -4.14 14.29 -12.61
CA PRO A 149 -4.11 12.94 -12.04
C PRO A 149 -3.16 12.75 -10.82
N LYS A 150 -3.39 13.47 -9.72
CA LYS A 150 -2.60 13.42 -8.46
C LYS A 150 -2.86 12.16 -7.62
N ILE A 151 -2.97 10.99 -8.28
CA ILE A 151 -3.38 9.72 -7.67
C ILE A 151 -2.35 9.24 -6.64
N ASP A 152 -1.04 9.34 -6.90
CA ASP A 152 -0.03 8.82 -5.96
C ASP A 152 0.03 9.63 -4.67
N ASP A 153 -0.10 10.96 -4.74
CA ASP A 153 -0.19 11.84 -3.56
C ASP A 153 -1.40 11.48 -2.70
N TYR A 154 -2.58 11.35 -3.32
CA TYR A 154 -3.79 10.92 -2.63
C TYR A 154 -3.63 9.53 -2.01
N LEU A 155 -3.08 8.58 -2.77
CA LEU A 155 -2.85 7.22 -2.30
C LEU A 155 -1.88 7.18 -1.10
N ARG A 156 -0.77 7.92 -1.14
CA ARG A 156 0.17 8.02 -0.01
C ARG A 156 -0.48 8.64 1.22
N SER A 157 -1.35 9.63 1.06
CA SER A 157 -2.14 10.22 2.16
C SER A 157 -3.13 9.21 2.77
N VAL A 158 -3.86 8.45 1.94
CA VAL A 158 -4.75 7.37 2.40
C VAL A 158 -3.97 6.25 3.10
N MET A 159 -2.81 5.86 2.58
CA MET A 159 -1.96 4.84 3.23
C MET A 159 -1.38 5.32 4.56
N ALA A 160 -1.07 6.61 4.70
CA ALA A 160 -0.66 7.19 5.97
C ALA A 160 -1.77 7.08 7.03
N ASP A 161 -3.01 7.39 6.66
CA ASP A 161 -4.20 7.26 7.53
C ASP A 161 -4.40 5.80 7.99
N CYS A 162 -4.36 4.85 7.05
CA CYS A 162 -4.42 3.43 7.37
C CYS A 162 -3.31 2.98 8.34
N LEU A 163 -2.06 3.41 8.12
CA LEU A 163 -0.94 3.01 8.96
C LEU A 163 -1.03 3.62 10.37
N MET A 164 -1.47 4.87 10.51
CA MET A 164 -1.71 5.47 11.83
C MET A 164 -2.80 4.72 12.59
N ALA A 165 -3.88 4.31 11.93
CA ALA A 165 -4.92 3.47 12.53
C ALA A 165 -4.41 2.08 12.95
N LYS A 166 -3.61 1.41 12.10
CA LYS A 166 -2.95 0.14 12.44
C LYS A 166 -2.08 0.26 13.69
N LYS A 167 -1.31 1.35 13.82
CA LYS A 167 -0.43 1.61 14.97
C LYS A 167 -1.21 1.96 16.24
N ALA A 168 -2.39 2.57 16.11
CA ALA A 168 -3.34 2.74 17.20
C ALA A 168 -4.07 1.44 17.62
N GLY A 169 -3.69 0.28 17.06
CA GLY A 169 -4.29 -1.02 17.41
C GLY A 169 -5.65 -1.28 16.78
N LEU A 170 -6.08 -0.48 15.81
CA LEU A 170 -7.31 -0.69 15.05
C LEU A 170 -7.05 -1.59 13.84
N ALA A 171 -8.01 -2.45 13.54
CA ALA A 171 -8.01 -3.14 12.25
C ALA A 171 -8.41 -2.17 11.13
N VAL A 172 -7.83 -2.32 9.95
CA VAL A 172 -8.13 -1.48 8.78
C VAL A 172 -9.01 -2.21 7.78
N LEU A 173 -10.07 -1.50 7.37
CA LEU A 173 -10.83 -1.76 6.15
C LEU A 173 -10.46 -0.68 5.13
N LEU A 174 -9.79 -1.06 4.04
CA LEU A 174 -9.61 -0.18 2.89
C LEU A 174 -10.80 -0.35 1.94
N GLU A 175 -11.60 0.70 1.78
CA GLU A 175 -12.71 0.77 0.83
C GLU A 175 -12.25 1.49 -0.45
N ALA A 176 -12.20 0.79 -1.58
CA ALA A 176 -11.90 1.37 -2.89
C ALA A 176 -13.19 1.60 -3.69
N SER A 177 -13.30 2.75 -4.35
CA SER A 177 -14.40 3.06 -5.27
C SER A 177 -14.00 4.15 -6.27
N PHE A 178 -14.82 4.37 -7.29
CA PHE A 178 -14.72 5.56 -8.12
C PHE A 178 -16.10 6.12 -8.45
N ILE A 179 -16.14 7.43 -8.71
CA ILE A 179 -17.33 8.15 -9.16
C ILE A 179 -17.17 8.38 -10.67
N PRO A 180 -18.01 7.76 -11.52
CA PRO A 180 -17.96 7.98 -12.96
C PRO A 180 -18.63 9.30 -13.38
N GLU A 181 -17.98 10.03 -14.26
CA GLU A 181 -18.49 11.18 -15.00
C GLU A 181 -18.43 10.86 -16.50
N GLY A 182 -19.54 10.99 -17.23
CA GLY A 182 -19.57 10.85 -18.69
C GLY A 182 -19.44 9.42 -19.25
N LEU A 183 -19.88 8.39 -18.50
CA LEU A 183 -20.02 7.03 -19.04
C LEU A 183 -21.30 6.91 -19.87
N GLU A 184 -21.20 7.16 -21.18
CA GLU A 184 -22.36 7.15 -22.10
C GLU A 184 -22.64 5.76 -22.71
N SER A 185 -21.65 4.86 -22.75
CA SER A 185 -21.79 3.54 -23.36
C SER A 185 -21.19 2.39 -22.54
N LEU A 186 -21.61 1.16 -22.86
CA LEU A 186 -21.02 -0.07 -22.31
C LEU A 186 -19.52 -0.20 -22.64
N LYS A 187 -19.04 0.43 -23.71
CA LYS A 187 -17.61 0.45 -24.07
C LYS A 187 -16.84 1.29 -23.06
N ASP A 188 -17.31 2.50 -22.77
CA ASP A 188 -16.66 3.43 -21.85
C ASP A 188 -16.63 2.85 -20.42
N LEU A 189 -17.71 2.19 -20.00
CA LEU A 189 -17.76 1.46 -18.74
C LEU A 189 -16.71 0.33 -18.67
N ARG A 190 -16.50 -0.42 -19.77
CA ARG A 190 -15.45 -1.46 -19.81
C ARG A 190 -14.06 -0.84 -19.72
N GLU A 191 -13.78 0.21 -20.48
CA GLU A 191 -12.48 0.91 -20.44
C GLU A 191 -12.20 1.50 -19.04
N ALA A 192 -13.22 2.02 -18.35
CA ALA A 192 -13.12 2.47 -16.97
C ALA A 192 -12.80 1.31 -16.00
N LEU A 193 -13.47 0.16 -16.14
CA LEU A 193 -13.26 -1.02 -15.30
C LEU A 193 -11.91 -1.69 -15.55
N ASP A 194 -11.43 -1.74 -16.79
CA ASP A 194 -10.09 -2.26 -17.15
C ASP A 194 -8.98 -1.41 -16.51
N LYS A 195 -9.13 -0.07 -16.56
CA LYS A 195 -8.23 0.84 -15.83
C LYS A 195 -8.36 0.68 -14.32
N TRP A 196 -9.58 0.50 -13.80
CA TRP A 196 -9.82 0.28 -12.37
C TRP A 196 -9.14 -1.00 -11.86
N GLN A 197 -9.12 -2.07 -12.65
CA GLN A 197 -8.43 -3.32 -12.30
C GLN A 197 -6.93 -3.09 -11.98
N THR A 198 -6.27 -2.18 -12.69
CA THR A 198 -4.86 -1.81 -12.42
C THR A 198 -4.71 -1.08 -11.09
N VAL A 199 -5.64 -0.17 -10.76
CA VAL A 199 -5.70 0.51 -9.45
C VAL A 199 -5.90 -0.52 -8.32
N ILE A 200 -6.84 -1.45 -8.50
CA ILE A 200 -7.14 -2.51 -7.52
C ILE A 200 -5.96 -3.47 -7.32
N GLY A 201 -5.21 -3.80 -8.37
CA GLY A 201 -3.96 -4.56 -8.24
C GLY A 201 -2.97 -3.89 -7.27
N LYS A 202 -2.68 -2.60 -7.50
CA LYS A 202 -1.80 -1.80 -6.62
C LYS A 202 -2.33 -1.73 -5.17
N LEU A 203 -3.65 -1.52 -4.98
CA LEU A 203 -4.25 -1.47 -3.65
C LEU A 203 -4.21 -2.83 -2.92
N ALA A 204 -4.40 -3.94 -3.63
CA ALA A 204 -4.32 -5.29 -3.06
C ALA A 204 -2.89 -5.62 -2.60
N GLU A 205 -1.88 -5.32 -3.43
CA GLU A 205 -0.47 -5.49 -3.08
C GLU A 205 -0.09 -4.68 -1.82
N ILE A 206 -0.53 -3.42 -1.75
CA ILE A 206 -0.27 -2.57 -0.58
C ILE A 206 -1.02 -3.09 0.66
N SER A 207 -2.27 -3.53 0.51
CA SER A 207 -3.07 -4.08 1.62
C SER A 207 -2.45 -5.35 2.20
N GLU A 208 -1.88 -6.22 1.37
CA GLU A 208 -1.11 -7.38 1.85
C GLU A 208 0.22 -6.95 2.45
N ARG A 209 0.95 -5.98 1.86
CA ARG A 209 2.21 -5.49 2.42
C ARG A 209 2.03 -4.91 3.82
N TYR A 210 1.02 -4.05 4.01
CA TYR A 210 0.75 -3.31 5.25
C TYR A 210 -0.18 -4.07 6.22
N LYS A 211 -0.50 -5.33 5.92
CA LYS A 211 -1.27 -6.25 6.78
C LYS A 211 -2.61 -5.65 7.23
N PHE A 212 -3.32 -5.04 6.29
CA PHE A 212 -4.71 -4.66 6.50
C PHE A 212 -5.59 -5.92 6.63
N GLU A 213 -6.63 -5.82 7.45
CA GLU A 213 -7.55 -6.91 7.75
C GLU A 213 -8.56 -7.12 6.63
N PHE A 214 -9.06 -6.02 6.05
CA PHE A 214 -10.10 -6.07 5.02
C PHE A 214 -9.78 -5.12 3.86
N PHE A 215 -10.13 -5.55 2.66
CA PHE A 215 -10.06 -4.76 1.45
C PHE A 215 -11.34 -4.97 0.65
N ALA A 216 -12.07 -3.89 0.39
CA ALA A 216 -13.23 -3.88 -0.48
C ALA A 216 -12.82 -3.23 -1.81
N PRO A 217 -12.61 -4.01 -2.89
CA PRO A 217 -12.06 -3.50 -4.16
C PRO A 217 -13.09 -2.70 -4.99
N LEU A 218 -14.37 -2.71 -4.61
CA LEU A 218 -15.41 -1.92 -5.25
C LEU A 218 -16.58 -1.74 -4.26
N SER A 219 -16.60 -0.62 -3.56
CA SER A 219 -17.71 -0.23 -2.65
C SER A 219 -18.66 0.75 -3.33
N GLY A 220 -19.97 0.56 -3.15
CA GLY A 220 -21.00 1.57 -3.47
C GLY A 220 -21.39 1.69 -4.95
N PHE A 221 -20.92 0.79 -5.81
CA PHE A 221 -21.32 0.72 -7.23
C PHE A 221 -22.77 0.22 -7.40
N ASP A 222 -23.29 -0.46 -6.38
CA ASP A 222 -24.67 -0.90 -6.18
C ASP A 222 -25.68 0.23 -5.93
N ARG A 223 -25.27 1.51 -6.12
CA ARG A 223 -26.09 2.71 -5.98
C ARG A 223 -26.13 3.62 -7.22
N LEU A 224 -25.58 3.15 -8.34
CA LEU A 224 -25.64 3.79 -9.66
C LEU A 224 -26.81 3.22 -10.48
#